data_AF-S7MFK1-F1
#
_entry.id   AF-S7MFK1-F1
#
_cell.length_a   1.000
_cell.length_b   1.000
_cell.length_c   1.000
_cell.angle_alpha   90.00
_cell.angle_beta   90.00
_cell.angle_gamma   90.00
#
_symmetry.space_group_name_H-M   'P 1'
#
loop_
_entity.id
_entity.type
_entity.pdbx_description
1 polymer ?
#
loop_
_entity_poly.entity_id
_entity_poly.type
_entity_poly.pdbx_seq_one_letter_code
_entity_poly.pdbx_strand_id
1 'polypeptide(L)' 'MKATVEDEKLQGKINDEDEQKILDKSNEIINWLEKNQTAEKGEFEHQQKKLEKVCNPIITKLY' A
#
# COMPACT_ATOMS: atom_id res chain seq x y z
N MET A 1 2.41 5.84 3.06
CA MET A 1 2.13 5.07 1.83
C MET A 1 0.95 5.64 1.06
N LYS A 2 -0.23 5.89 1.67
CA LYS A 2 -1.35 6.57 0.98
C LYS A 2 -0.94 7.95 0.39
N ALA A 3 -0.28 8.77 1.20
CA ALA A 3 0.31 10.05 0.76
C ALA A 3 1.47 9.93 -0.24
N THR A 4 2.03 8.73 -0.45
CA THR A 4 3.13 8.52 -1.41
C THR A 4 2.58 8.26 -2.81
N VAL A 5 1.43 7.57 -2.92
CA VAL A 5 0.74 7.31 -4.20
C VAL A 5 0.03 8.56 -4.71
N GLU A 6 -0.56 9.35 -3.80
CA GLU A 6 -1.18 10.65 -4.10
C GLU A 6 -0.16 11.77 -4.38
N ASP A 7 1.15 11.47 -4.35
CA ASP A 7 2.19 12.43 -4.72
C ASP A 7 2.16 12.59 -6.25
N GLU A 8 1.91 13.81 -6.75
CA GLU A 8 1.80 14.13 -8.20
C GLU A 8 2.98 13.59 -9.04
N LYS A 9 4.15 13.40 -8.41
CA LYS A 9 5.33 12.80 -9.05
C LYS A 9 5.18 11.32 -9.38
N LEU A 10 4.35 10.59 -8.63
CA LEU A 10 4.07 9.18 -8.88
C LEU A 10 2.82 9.03 -9.77
N GLN A 11 1.78 9.84 -9.57
CA GLN A 11 0.50 9.77 -10.28
C GLN A 11 0.61 9.79 -11.83
N GLY A 12 1.70 10.35 -12.39
CA GLY A 12 1.97 10.34 -13.84
C GLY A 12 2.95 9.25 -14.33
N LYS A 13 3.56 8.49 -13.42
CA LYS A 13 4.56 7.46 -13.73
C LYS A 13 4.08 6.03 -13.38
N ILE A 14 3.05 5.90 -12.56
CA ILE A 14 2.32 4.64 -12.37
C ILE A 14 1.07 4.64 -13.25
N ASN A 15 0.79 3.47 -13.82
CA ASN A 15 -0.39 3.21 -14.62
C ASN A 15 -1.62 3.07 -13.70
N ASP A 16 -2.81 3.48 -14.19
CA ASP A 16 -4.09 3.42 -13.46
C ASP A 16 -4.32 2.08 -12.73
N GLU A 17 -3.97 0.96 -13.36
CA GLU A 17 -4.14 -0.37 -12.76
C GLU A 17 -3.24 -0.56 -11.51
N ASP A 18 -1.98 -0.11 -11.58
CA ASP A 18 -1.02 -0.19 -10.49
C ASP A 18 -1.40 0.81 -9.37
N GLU A 19 -1.88 2.01 -9.72
CA GLU A 19 -2.43 2.99 -8.78
C GLU A 19 -3.63 2.42 -8.01
N GLN A 20 -4.59 1.86 -8.74
CA GLN A 20 -5.82 1.31 -8.18
C GLN A 20 -5.52 0.10 -7.27
N LYS A 21 -4.54 -0.75 -7.64
CA LYS A 21 -4.04 -1.83 -6.77
C LYS A 21 -3.48 -1.32 -5.45
N ILE A 22 -2.68 -0.24 -5.45
CA ILE A 22 -2.12 0.29 -4.20
C ILE A 22 -3.22 0.93 -3.34
N LEU A 23 -4.16 1.65 -3.96
CA LEU A 23 -5.30 2.25 -3.26
C LEU A 23 -6.18 1.19 -2.61
N ASP A 24 -6.56 0.15 -3.36
CA ASP A 24 -7.36 -0.96 -2.85
C ASP A 24 -6.65 -1.66 -1.68
N LYS A 25 -5.36 -1.98 -1.86
CA LYS A 25 -4.57 -2.62 -0.80
C LYS A 25 -4.39 -1.73 0.43
N SER A 26 -4.18 -0.44 0.24
CA SER A 26 -4.08 0.52 1.34
C SER A 26 -5.40 0.61 2.12
N ASN A 27 -6.54 0.65 1.44
CA ASN A 27 -7.86 0.65 2.07
C ASN A 27 -8.14 -0.66 2.81
N GLU A 28 -7.76 -1.81 2.25
CA GLU A 28 -7.87 -3.12 2.92
C GLU A 28 -7.07 -3.14 4.24
N ILE A 29 -5.82 -2.67 4.19
CA ILE A 29 -4.96 -2.58 5.38
C ILE A 29 -5.57 -1.62 6.39
N ILE A 30 -6.05 -0.44 5.97
CA ILE A 30 -6.69 0.54 6.88
C ILE A 30 -7.90 -0.07 7.58
N ASN A 31 -8.81 -0.71 6.84
CA ASN A 31 -9.98 -1.37 7.42
C ASN A 31 -9.57 -2.52 8.37
N TRP A 32 -8.50 -3.24 8.04
CA TRP A 32 -7.95 -4.25 8.94
C TRP A 32 -7.37 -3.59 10.21
N LEU A 33 -6.60 -2.50 10.11
CA LEU A 33 -6.04 -1.78 11.26
C LEU A 33 -7.14 -1.22 12.17
N GLU A 34 -8.23 -0.70 11.60
CA GLU A 34 -9.39 -0.19 12.35
C GLU A 34 -10.10 -1.30 13.14
N LYS A 35 -10.19 -2.50 12.58
CA LYS A 35 -10.79 -3.68 13.22
C LYS A 35 -9.85 -4.41 14.17
N ASN A 36 -8.55 -4.26 13.99
CA ASN A 36 -7.51 -5.01 14.69
C ASN A 36 -6.52 -4.06 15.39
N GLN A 37 -7.05 -3.03 16.09
CA GLN A 37 -6.23 -2.06 16.83
C GLN A 37 -5.40 -2.69 17.97
N THR A 38 -5.81 -3.86 18.46
CA THR A 38 -5.10 -4.63 19.49
C THR A 38 -4.36 -5.84 18.93
N ALA A 39 -4.15 -5.90 17.61
CA ALA A 39 -3.38 -6.97 17.00
C ALA A 39 -1.95 -7.03 17.57
N GLU A 40 -1.34 -8.21 17.50
CA GLU A 40 0.04 -8.37 17.91
C GLU A 40 0.99 -7.88 16.82
N LYS A 41 2.22 -7.54 17.21
CA LYS A 41 3.26 -7.07 16.30
C LYS A 41 3.42 -7.96 15.06
N GLY A 42 3.34 -9.28 15.22
CA GLY A 42 3.46 -10.23 14.11
C GLY A 42 2.35 -10.11 13.06
N GLU A 43 1.13 -9.78 13.49
CA GLU A 43 0.00 -9.56 12.58
C GLU A 43 0.16 -8.24 11.79
N PHE A 44 0.61 -7.17 12.47
CA PHE A 44 0.97 -5.92 11.79
C PHE A 44 2.11 -6.11 10.78
N GLU A 45 3.16 -6.85 11.14
CA GLU A 45 4.26 -7.17 10.23
C GLU A 45 3.79 -7.99 9.02
N HIS A 46 2.84 -8.92 9.21
CA HIS A 46 2.27 -9.68 8.11
C HIS A 46 1.49 -8.79 7.13
N GLN A 47 0.68 -7.87 7.66
CA GLN A 47 -0.07 -6.92 6.83
C GLN A 47 0.85 -5.90 6.15
N GLN A 48 1.88 -5.40 6.84
CA GLN A 48 2.90 -4.55 6.25
C GLN A 48 3.59 -5.24 5.07
N LYS A 49 4.03 -6.50 5.25
CA LYS A 49 4.64 -7.28 4.15
C LYS A 49 3.71 -7.49 2.97
N LYS A 50 2.40 -7.65 3.21
CA LYS A 50 1.40 -7.74 2.13
C LYS A 50 1.33 -6.45 1.33
N LEU A 51 1.35 -5.29 2.00
CA LEU A 51 1.36 -3.99 1.34
C LEU A 51 2.67 -3.76 0.58
N GLU A 52 3.82 -4.05 1.19
CA GLU A 52 5.14 -3.92 0.56
C GLU A 52 5.28 -4.80 -0.69
N LYS A 53 4.73 -6.02 -0.70
CA LYS A 53 4.74 -6.88 -1.90
C LYS A 53 4.02 -6.27 -3.10
N VAL A 54 3.03 -5.41 -2.85
CA VAL A 54 2.30 -4.69 -3.91
C VAL A 54 3.05 -3.41 -4.27
N CYS A 55 3.49 -2.63 -3.28
CA CYS A 55 4.16 -1.35 -3.51
C CYS A 55 5.58 -1.49 -4.10
N ASN A 56 6.38 -2.45 -3.63
CA ASN A 56 7.78 -2.63 -4.06
C ASN A 56 7.94 -2.78 -5.58
N PRO A 57 7.26 -3.71 -6.27
CA PRO A 57 7.41 -3.85 -7.72
C PRO A 57 6.97 -2.59 -8.47
N ILE A 58 6.03 -1.82 -7.93
CA ILE A 58 5.55 -0.58 -8.54
C ILE A 58 6.58 0.54 -8.35
N ILE A 59 7.15 0.68 -7.16
CA ILE A 59 8.24 1.63 -6.86
C ILE A 59 9.52 1.27 -7.62
N THR A 60 9.82 -0.01 -7.82
CA THR A 60 10.96 -0.44 -8.65
C THR A 60 10.75 -0.10 -10.13
N LYS A 61 9.53 -0.11 -10.66
CA LYS A 61 9.25 0.36 -12.03
C LYS A 61 9.39 1.88 -12.17
N LEU A 62 9.33 2.63 -11.07
CA LEU A 62 9.36 4.10 -11.04
C LEU A 62 10.77 4.72 -11.04
N TYR A 63 11.78 3.92 -10.64
CA TYR A 63 13.20 4.25 -10.54
C TYR A 63 13.98 3.70 -11.73
#